data_AF-X1E8M4-F1
#
_entry.id   AF-X1E8M4-F1
#
_cell.length_a   1.000
_cell.length_b   1.000
_cell.length_c   1.000
_cell.angle_alpha   90.00
_cell.angle_beta   90.00
_cell.angle_gamma   90.00
#
_symmetry.space_group_name_H-M   'P 1'
#
loop_
_entity.id
_entity.type
_entity.pdbx_description
1 polymer ?
#
loop_
_entity_poly.entity_id
_entity_poly.type
_entity_poly.pdbx_seq_one_letter_code
_entity_poly.pdbx_strand_id
1 'polypeptide(L)' 'MTKGKVISVRLEEETFNKIENVSNNIRRSKNWVIREVLKNYLEDLYDFEEAKRIFLDKKDEIVSHEQAKKEILPD' A
#
# COMPACT_ATOMS: atom_id res chain seq x y z
N MET A 1 -10.74 -20.96 13.25
CA MET A 1 -9.88 -19.89 13.81
C MET A 1 -8.73 -19.65 12.84
N THR A 2 -8.62 -18.45 12.27
CA THR A 2 -7.51 -18.07 11.40
C THR A 2 -6.22 -17.99 12.23
N LYS A 3 -5.14 -18.65 11.82
CA LYS A 3 -3.86 -18.60 12.54
C LYS A 3 -3.20 -17.24 12.33
N GLY A 4 -3.15 -16.43 13.39
CA GLY A 4 -2.35 -15.19 13.40
C GLY A 4 -0.85 -15.49 13.54
N LYS A 5 -0.01 -14.61 12.96
CA LYS A 5 1.44 -14.59 13.18
C LYS A 5 1.78 -13.33 14.00
N VAL A 6 2.77 -13.43 14.89
CA VAL A 6 3.24 -12.31 15.71
C VAL A 6 4.58 -11.84 15.18
N ILE A 7 4.72 -10.53 15.03
CA ILE A 7 5.98 -9.87 14.73
C ILE A 7 6.33 -8.93 15.90
N SER A 8 7.62 -8.86 16.23
CA SER A 8 8.15 -7.91 17.22
C SER A 8 9.22 -7.08 16.54
N VAL A 9 9.07 -5.77 16.58
CA VAL A 9 9.95 -4.84 15.86
C VAL A 9 10.33 -3.71 16.80
N ARG A 10 11.62 -3.33 16.82
CA ARG A 10 12.08 -2.14 17.53
C ARG A 10 11.82 -0.94 16.63
N LEU A 11 11.20 0.09 17.19
CA LEU A 11 10.94 1.36 16.51
C LEU A 11 11.80 2.46 17.12
N GLU A 12 12.16 3.43 16.29
CA GLU A 12 12.67 4.71 16.77
C GLU A 12 11.57 5.47 17.52
N GLU A 13 11.97 6.27 18.50
CA GLU A 13 11.06 7.00 19.37
C GLU A 13 10.11 7.91 18.59
N GLU A 14 10.62 8.62 17.58
CA GLU A 14 9.81 9.49 16.72
C GLU A 14 8.68 8.72 16.02
N THR A 15 8.99 7.53 15.50
CA THR A 15 8.01 6.68 14.80
C THR A 15 6.95 6.18 15.78
N PHE A 16 7.36 5.76 16.98
CA PHE A 16 6.42 5.35 18.02
C PHE A 16 5.48 6.49 18.43
N ASN A 17 5.99 7.70 18.60
CA ASN A 17 5.21 8.88 18.95
C ASN A 17 4.19 9.25 17.86
N LYS A 18 4.57 9.13 16.58
CA LYS A 18 3.63 9.30 15.45
C LYS A 18 2.49 8.28 15.52
N ILE A 19 2.79 7.01 15.77
CA ILE A 19 1.77 5.94 15.92
C ILE A 19 0.84 6.25 17.09
N GLU A 20 1.38 6.68 18.23
CA GLU A 20 0.59 7.06 19.40
C GLU A 20 -0.36 8.23 19.12
N ASN A 21 0.14 9.29 18.48
CA ASN A 21 -0.67 10.44 18.11
C ASN A 21 -1.83 10.06 17.18
N VAL A 22 -1.55 9.30 16.12
CA VAL A 22 -2.58 8.82 15.19
C VAL A 22 -3.60 7.95 15.92
N SER A 23 -3.12 6.98 16.71
CA SER A 23 -3.94 6.07 17.52
C SER A 23 -4.93 6.81 18.42
N ASN A 24 -4.46 7.86 19.11
CA ASN A 24 -5.28 8.69 19.99
C ASN A 24 -6.31 9.51 19.19
N ASN A 25 -5.89 10.13 18.09
CA ASN A 25 -6.76 10.99 17.27
C ASN A 25 -7.93 10.22 16.64
N ILE A 26 -7.68 9.00 16.14
CA ILE A 26 -8.72 8.18 15.49
C ILE A 26 -9.41 7.20 16.44
N ARG A 27 -9.05 7.21 17.73
CA ARG A 27 -9.58 6.33 18.78
C ARG A 27 -9.48 4.83 18.43
N ARG A 28 -8.32 4.43 17.90
CA ARG A 28 -7.98 3.03 17.60
C ARG A 28 -6.74 2.61 18.35
N SER A 29 -6.52 1.31 18.53
CA SER A 29 -5.30 0.82 19.18
C SER A 29 -4.08 1.03 18.29
N LYS A 30 -2.91 1.23 18.89
CA LYS A 30 -1.61 1.29 18.18
C LYS A 30 -1.41 0.08 17.26
N ASN A 31 -1.79 -1.12 17.73
CA ASN A 31 -1.71 -2.35 16.94
C ASN A 31 -2.67 -2.37 15.74
N TRP A 32 -3.85 -1.73 15.84
CA TRP A 32 -4.72 -1.55 14.68
C TRP A 32 -4.07 -0.60 13.66
N VAL A 33 -3.53 0.54 14.12
CA VAL A 33 -2.84 1.51 13.25
C VAL A 33 -1.66 0.85 12.52
N ILE A 34 -0.81 0.12 13.25
CA ILE A 34 0.35 -0.57 12.66
C ILE A 34 -0.10 -1.56 11.58
N ARG A 35 -1.17 -2.33 11.82
CA ARG A 35 -1.67 -3.29 10.83
C ARG A 35 -2.22 -2.62 9.57
N GLU A 36 -2.96 -1.53 9.71
CA GLU A 36 -3.49 -0.81 8.54
C GLU A 36 -2.37 -0.15 7.74
N VAL A 37 -1.39 0.47 8.40
CA VAL A 37 -0.23 1.06 7.72
C VAL A 37 0.55 -0.01 6.96
N LEU A 38 0.84 -1.15 7.58
CA LEU A 38 1.54 -2.25 6.92
C LEU A 38 0.76 -2.79 5.73
N LYS A 39 -0.57 -2.94 5.87
CA LYS A 39 -1.42 -3.44 4.78
C LYS A 39 -1.38 -2.48 3.59
N ASN A 40 -1.71 -1.21 3.81
CA ASN A 40 -1.79 -0.22 2.74
C ASN A 40 -0.42 0.03 2.10
N TYR A 41 0.65 0.10 2.90
CA TYR A 41 1.99 0.30 2.35
C TYR A 41 2.49 -0.87 1.52
N LEU A 42 2.11 -2.12 1.86
CA LEU A 42 2.44 -3.28 1.03
C LEU A 42 1.69 -3.28 -0.31
N GLU A 43 0.44 -2.83 -0.32
CA GLU A 43 -0.34 -2.62 -1.55
C GLU A 43 0.33 -1.53 -2.41
N ASP A 44 0.60 -0.35 -1.83
CA ASP A 44 1.26 0.76 -2.54
C ASP A 44 2.65 0.37 -3.08
N LEU A 45 3.44 -0.37 -2.30
CA LEU A 45 4.77 -0.82 -2.70
C LEU A 45 4.71 -1.81 -3.87
N TYR A 46 3.74 -2.72 -3.84
CA TYR A 46 3.52 -3.67 -4.93
C TYR A 46 3.11 -2.94 -6.21
N ASP A 47 2.11 -2.05 -6.13
CA ASP A 47 1.61 -1.28 -7.26
C ASP A 47 2.73 -0.42 -7.89
N PHE A 48 3.57 0.20 -7.06
CA PHE A 48 4.70 0.98 -7.53
C PHE A 48 5.73 0.13 -8.29
N GLU A 49 6.13 -1.02 -7.75
CA GLU A 49 7.11 -1.89 -8.41
C GLU A 49 6.54 -2.52 -9.69
N GLU A 50 5.24 -2.82 -9.73
CA GLU A 50 4.56 -3.28 -10.95
C GLU A 50 4.54 -2.19 -12.04
N ALA A 51 4.15 -0.97 -11.69
CA ALA A 51 4.16 0.16 -12.61
C ALA A 51 5.57 0.43 -13.17
N LYS A 52 6.59 0.34 -12.31
CA LYS A 52 7.99 0.48 -12.71
C LYS A 52 8.43 -0.65 -13.64
N ARG A 53 8.02 -1.89 -13.37
CA ARG A 53 8.29 -3.04 -14.24
C ARG A 53 7.71 -2.82 -15.64
N ILE A 54 6.43 -2.43 -15.72
CA ILE A 54 5.74 -2.11 -16.98
C ILE A 54 6.47 -0.98 -17.72
N PHE A 55 6.80 0.11 -17.04
CA PHE A 55 7.48 1.25 -17.63
C PHE A 55 8.85 0.90 -18.24
N LEU A 56 9.58 -0.04 -17.63
CA LEU A 56 10.89 -0.46 -18.11
C LEU A 56 10.83 -1.57 -19.18
N ASP A 57 9.69 -2.21 -19.37
CA ASP A 57 9.54 -3.26 -20.37
C ASP A 57 9.36 -2.65 -21.77
N LYS A 58 10.46 -2.68 -22.54
CA LYS A 58 10.51 -2.16 -23.92
C LYS A 58 9.70 -2.99 -24.92
N LYS A 59 9.20 -4.16 -24.52
CA LYS A 59 8.37 -5.03 -25.34
C LYS A 59 6.89 -4.90 -25.01
N ASP A 60 6.55 -4.16 -23.97
CA ASP A 60 5.16 -3.98 -23.57
C ASP A 60 4.43 -3.11 -24.61
N GLU A 61 3.19 -3.48 -24.90
CA GLU A 61 2.40 -2.80 -25.92
C GLU A 61 1.90 -1.47 -25.38
N ILE A 62 2.37 -0.36 -25.96
CA ILE A 62 1.89 0.97 -25.58
C ILE A 62 0.55 1.21 -26.28
N VAL A 63 -0.53 1.24 -25.50
CA VAL A 63 -1.85 1.63 -25.99
C VAL A 63 -1.99 3.15 -26.03
N SER A 64 -2.60 3.66 -27.10
CA SER A 64 -2.95 5.09 -27.20
C SER A 64 -4.11 5.45 -26.26
N HIS A 65 -4.26 6.74 -25.97
CA HIS A 65 -5.38 7.25 -25.15
C HIS A 65 -6.75 6.79 -25.66
N GLU A 66 -6.95 6.81 -26.99
CA GLU A 66 -8.22 6.41 -27.61
C GLU A 66 -8.49 4.90 -27.45
N GLN A 67 -7.45 4.06 -27.49
CA GLN A 67 -7.58 2.62 -27.23
C GLN A 67 -7.93 2.35 -25.76
N ALA A 68 -7.21 2.98 -24.82
CA ALA A 68 -7.46 2.81 -23.39
C ALA A 68 -8.88 3.24 -22.99
N LYS A 69 -9.36 4.37 -23.53
CA LYS A 69 -10.72 4.88 -23.28
C LYS A 69 -11.78 3.87 -23.72
N LYS A 70 -11.61 3.25 -24.89
CA LYS A 70 -12.55 2.27 -25.44
C LYS A 70 -12.60 0.97 -24.63
N GLU A 71 -11.50 0.55 -24.03
CA GLU A 71 -11.39 -0.71 -23.29
C GLU A 71 -11.82 -0.58 -21.82
N ILE A 72 -11.56 0.56 -21.17
CA ILE A 72 -11.80 0.76 -19.73
C ILE A 72 -13.19 1.35 -19.45
N LEU A 73 -13.71 2.16 -20.38
CA LEU A 73 -15.02 2.79 -20.27
C LEU A 73 -15.90 2.35 -21.45
N PRO A 74 -16.51 1.14 -21.38
CA PRO A 74 -17.54 0.79 -22.35
C PRO A 74 -18.76 1.70 -22.14
N ASP A 75 -19.32 2.21 -23.24
CA ASP A 75 -20.52 3.06 -23.26
C ASP A 75 -21.70 2.47 -22.48
#